data_AF-A0A923C971-F1
#
_entry.id   AF-A0A923C971-F1
#
_cell.length_a   1.000
_cell.length_b   1.000
_cell.length_c   1.000
_cell.angle_alpha   90.00
_cell.angle_beta   90.00
_cell.angle_gamma   90.00
#
_symmetry.space_group_name_H-M   'P 1'
#
loop_
_entity.id
_entity.type
_entity.pdbx_description
1 polymer ?
#
loop_
_entity_poly.entity_id
_entity_poly.type
_entity_poly.pdbx_seq_one_letter_code
_entity_poly.pdbx_strand_id
1 'polypeptide(L)'
;YNIVNFPGGNTGAQMGGWYRNEIKSLDDMKGLKFRVGGFAGKVITRMGGVPQNIPGGEIYQALERGTIDAVEWVGPYDDEKLGFQKVAKNYYYPGWWEGGAQLDFYINKAAYNGLSAENKAIVECAASHAHTTMQAMYDNRNPAALKRLVAGGVKVLPFPRPVMDEAFKQSMSLYTELSDTNPAWKKIYADYSNFRKDQNLWFRFTEAQFDRYMQAATL
;
A
#
# COMPACT_ATOMS: atom_id res chain seq x y z
N TYR A 1 -1.61 -16.04 20.04
CA TYR A 1 -0.33 -15.56 19.47
C TYR A 1 0.59 -15.09 20.58
N ASN A 2 1.85 -15.52 20.57
CA ASN A 2 2.86 -15.21 21.60
C ASN A 2 3.71 -14.00 21.20
N ILE A 3 3.05 -12.90 20.83
CA ILE A 3 3.68 -11.70 20.25
C ILE A 3 3.22 -10.46 21.01
N VAL A 4 4.13 -9.51 21.17
CA VAL A 4 3.87 -8.09 21.45
C VAL A 4 4.34 -7.33 20.20
N ASN A 5 3.51 -6.43 19.66
CA ASN A 5 3.82 -5.71 18.43
C ASN A 5 3.86 -4.19 18.66
N PHE A 6 4.71 -3.53 17.88
CA PHE A 6 4.82 -2.07 17.84
C PHE A 6 4.88 -1.60 16.39
N PRO A 7 4.31 -0.42 16.06
CA PRO A 7 4.58 0.23 14.77
C PRO A 7 6.09 0.41 14.57
N GLY A 8 6.61 -0.03 13.43
CA GLY A 8 8.03 -0.02 13.09
C GLY A 8 8.38 0.65 11.77
N GLY A 9 7.39 1.23 11.09
CA GLY A 9 7.57 1.94 9.83
C GLY A 9 6.24 2.36 9.23
N ASN A 10 6.26 3.34 8.33
CA ASN A 10 5.16 3.58 7.39
C ASN A 10 5.74 3.99 6.03
N THR A 11 5.11 3.54 4.94
CA THR A 11 5.53 3.90 3.56
C THR A 11 4.79 5.10 2.99
N GLY A 12 3.76 5.60 3.69
CA GLY A 12 2.77 6.49 3.13
C GLY A 12 1.79 5.76 2.21
N ALA A 13 1.07 6.51 1.39
CA ALA A 13 0.23 5.93 0.35
C ALA A 13 1.09 5.33 -0.76
N GLN A 14 0.84 4.06 -1.09
CA GLN A 14 1.59 3.37 -2.12
C GLN A 14 1.11 3.72 -3.53
N MET A 15 1.96 3.39 -4.51
CA MET A 15 1.59 3.42 -5.92
C MET A 15 0.72 2.21 -6.29
N GLY A 16 -0.05 2.36 -7.36
CA GLY A 16 -0.94 1.35 -7.91
C GLY A 16 -0.23 0.24 -8.69
N GLY A 17 1.10 0.21 -8.72
CA GLY A 17 1.86 -0.86 -9.37
C GLY A 17 2.12 -0.68 -10.87
N TRP A 18 2.91 -1.60 -11.41
CA TRP A 18 3.46 -1.63 -12.76
C TRP A 18 2.74 -2.63 -13.64
N TYR A 19 2.36 -2.22 -14.84
CA TYR A 19 1.56 -3.03 -15.76
C TYR A 19 2.20 -3.08 -17.14
N ARG A 20 2.29 -4.28 -17.71
CA ARG A 20 2.79 -4.47 -19.09
C ARG A 20 1.86 -3.84 -20.13
N ASN A 21 0.55 -3.93 -19.89
CA ASN A 21 -0.50 -3.32 -20.72
C ASN A 21 -1.24 -2.22 -19.93
N GLU A 22 -1.85 -1.27 -20.62
CA GLU A 22 -2.68 -0.24 -19.98
C GLU A 22 -4.01 -0.84 -19.48
N ILE A 23 -4.41 -0.45 -18.26
CA ILE A 23 -5.75 -0.64 -17.71
C ILE A 23 -6.62 0.54 -18.13
N LYS A 24 -7.60 0.31 -19.02
CA LYS A 24 -8.52 1.34 -19.54
C LYS A 24 -9.93 1.19 -18.99
N SER A 25 -10.27 -0.03 -18.56
CA SER A 25 -11.60 -0.43 -18.13
C SER A 25 -11.53 -1.50 -17.05
N LEU A 26 -12.68 -1.84 -16.48
CA LEU A 26 -12.78 -2.96 -15.53
C LEU A 26 -12.48 -4.32 -16.19
N ASP A 27 -12.75 -4.47 -17.49
CA ASP A 27 -12.51 -5.73 -18.20
C ASP A 27 -11.02 -6.08 -18.28
N ASP A 28 -10.13 -5.08 -18.28
CA ASP A 28 -8.68 -5.29 -18.26
C ASP A 28 -8.16 -5.92 -16.95
N MET A 29 -9.00 -5.94 -15.91
CA MET A 29 -8.68 -6.63 -14.64
C MET A 29 -8.96 -8.14 -14.71
N LYS A 30 -9.81 -8.60 -15.64
CA LYS A 30 -10.20 -10.01 -15.75
C LYS A 30 -9.03 -10.85 -16.27
N GLY A 31 -8.68 -11.89 -15.54
CA GLY A 31 -7.56 -12.77 -15.87
C GLY A 31 -6.17 -12.17 -15.64
N LEU A 32 -6.08 -10.91 -15.20
CA LEU A 32 -4.82 -10.22 -14.97
C LEU A 32 -4.00 -10.96 -13.90
N LYS A 33 -2.83 -11.50 -14.27
CA LYS A 33 -1.92 -12.14 -13.32
C LYS A 33 -1.14 -11.07 -12.58
N PHE A 34 -1.62 -10.70 -11.41
CA PHE A 34 -1.11 -9.56 -10.66
C PHE A 34 -0.34 -10.02 -9.43
N ARG A 35 0.96 -9.76 -9.35
CA ARG A 35 1.67 -9.90 -8.07
C ARG A 35 1.20 -8.79 -7.15
N VAL A 36 0.47 -9.16 -6.11
CA VAL A 36 -0.07 -8.24 -5.11
C VAL A 36 0.00 -8.85 -3.70
N GLY A 37 0.41 -8.05 -2.73
CA GLY A 37 0.57 -8.42 -1.33
C GLY A 37 -0.73 -8.43 -0.55
N GLY A 38 -0.71 -9.20 0.54
CA GLY A 38 -1.68 -9.09 1.62
C GLY A 38 -3.14 -9.28 1.22
N PHE A 39 -4.00 -8.46 1.82
CA PHE A 39 -5.44 -8.61 1.74
C PHE A 39 -6.02 -8.21 0.37
N ALA A 40 -5.30 -7.37 -0.37
CA ALA A 40 -5.70 -6.86 -1.68
C ALA A 40 -5.89 -7.98 -2.71
N GLY A 41 -5.14 -9.08 -2.59
CA GLY A 41 -5.31 -10.25 -3.46
C GLY A 41 -6.74 -10.78 -3.47
N LYS A 42 -7.44 -10.79 -2.31
CA LYS A 42 -8.84 -11.24 -2.24
C LYS A 42 -9.78 -10.33 -3.02
N VAL A 43 -9.54 -9.03 -3.00
CA VAL A 43 -10.32 -8.03 -3.75
C VAL A 43 -10.04 -8.18 -5.25
N ILE A 44 -8.77 -8.34 -5.63
CA ILE A 44 -8.38 -8.60 -7.03
C ILE A 44 -9.03 -9.87 -7.58
N THR A 45 -9.09 -10.96 -6.80
CA THR A 45 -9.84 -12.16 -7.19
C THR A 45 -11.32 -11.87 -7.46
N ARG A 46 -11.98 -11.08 -6.60
CA ARG A 46 -13.40 -10.69 -6.80
C ARG A 46 -13.62 -9.82 -8.03
N MET A 47 -12.61 -9.05 -8.42
CA MET A 47 -12.61 -8.26 -9.65
C MET A 47 -12.27 -9.11 -10.90
N GLY A 48 -12.05 -10.42 -10.74
CA GLY A 48 -11.74 -11.36 -11.82
C GLY A 48 -10.26 -11.50 -12.14
N GLY A 49 -9.37 -10.84 -11.40
CA GLY A 49 -7.92 -10.98 -11.54
C GLY A 49 -7.38 -12.25 -10.86
N VAL A 50 -6.11 -12.54 -11.12
CA VAL A 50 -5.43 -13.75 -10.62
C VAL A 50 -4.23 -13.33 -9.77
N PRO A 51 -4.42 -13.06 -8.46
CA PRO A 51 -3.33 -12.60 -7.60
C PRO A 51 -2.25 -13.66 -7.47
N GLN A 52 -0.98 -13.25 -7.51
CA GLN A 52 0.18 -14.11 -7.37
C GLN A 52 0.99 -13.70 -6.13
N ASN A 53 1.33 -14.67 -5.29
CA ASN A 53 2.22 -14.44 -4.15
C ASN A 53 3.64 -14.85 -4.53
N ILE A 54 4.46 -13.88 -4.92
CA ILE A 54 5.85 -14.10 -5.35
C ILE A 54 6.80 -13.37 -4.39
N PRO A 55 7.84 -14.04 -3.86
CA PRO A 55 8.86 -13.41 -3.02
C PRO A 55 9.57 -12.26 -3.72
N GLY A 56 9.92 -11.21 -2.97
CA GLY A 56 10.50 -9.95 -3.49
C GLY A 56 11.63 -10.13 -4.52
N GLY A 57 12.58 -11.03 -4.23
CA GLY A 57 13.74 -11.28 -5.09
C GLY A 57 13.42 -11.94 -6.44
N GLU A 58 12.24 -12.50 -6.61
CA GLU A 58 11.83 -13.24 -7.83
C GLU A 58 10.86 -12.44 -8.72
N ILE A 59 10.31 -11.34 -8.19
CA ILE A 59 9.25 -10.56 -8.85
C ILE A 59 9.72 -10.00 -10.20
N TYR A 60 10.91 -9.40 -10.25
CA TYR A 60 11.43 -8.81 -11.50
C TYR A 60 11.50 -9.88 -12.61
N GLN A 61 12.05 -11.06 -12.30
CA GLN A 61 12.18 -12.14 -13.27
C GLN A 61 10.81 -12.69 -13.71
N ALA A 62 9.85 -12.79 -12.78
CA ALA A 62 8.49 -13.21 -13.10
C ALA A 62 7.79 -12.22 -14.05
N LEU A 63 8.00 -10.92 -13.84
CA LEU A 63 7.47 -9.87 -14.72
C LEU A 63 8.17 -9.88 -16.09
N GLU A 64 9.49 -9.98 -16.11
CA GLU A 64 10.31 -10.02 -17.32
C GLU A 64 9.95 -11.20 -18.23
N ARG A 65 9.73 -12.38 -17.64
CA ARG A 65 9.33 -13.61 -18.36
C ARG A 65 7.85 -13.63 -18.73
N GLY A 66 7.05 -12.66 -18.29
CA GLY A 66 5.61 -12.63 -18.51
C GLY A 66 4.83 -13.72 -17.77
N THR A 67 5.41 -14.27 -16.69
CA THR A 67 4.67 -15.16 -15.77
C THR A 67 3.58 -14.38 -15.02
N ILE A 68 3.85 -13.10 -14.75
CA ILE A 68 2.89 -12.10 -14.26
C ILE A 68 2.75 -10.95 -15.26
N ASP A 69 1.57 -10.36 -15.30
CA ASP A 69 1.22 -9.25 -16.19
C ASP A 69 1.43 -7.89 -15.51
N ALA A 70 1.34 -7.88 -14.18
CA ALA A 70 1.46 -6.70 -13.35
C ALA A 70 2.09 -7.03 -11.98
N VAL A 71 2.61 -6.01 -11.32
CA VAL A 71 3.23 -6.09 -9.99
C VAL A 71 3.02 -4.81 -9.21
N GLU A 72 2.68 -4.91 -7.92
CA GLU A 72 2.88 -3.83 -6.97
C GLU A 72 4.00 -4.14 -5.97
N TRP A 73 4.58 -3.08 -5.40
CA TRP A 73 5.55 -3.20 -4.32
C TRP A 73 5.40 -2.09 -3.27
N VAL A 74 5.84 -0.85 -3.56
CA VAL A 74 5.68 0.27 -2.61
C VAL A 74 5.44 1.59 -3.36
N GLY A 75 6.42 2.05 -4.11
CA GLY A 75 6.46 3.43 -4.57
C GLY A 75 7.76 3.77 -5.29
N PRO A 76 7.89 5.00 -5.81
CA PRO A 76 8.91 5.34 -6.80
C PRO A 76 10.33 4.95 -6.40
N TYR A 77 10.74 5.19 -5.15
CA TYR A 77 12.11 4.96 -4.71
C TYR A 77 12.51 3.48 -4.70
N ASP A 78 11.67 2.62 -4.15
CA ASP A 78 11.98 1.19 -4.04
C ASP A 78 11.73 0.48 -5.37
N ASP A 79 10.65 0.82 -6.05
CA ASP A 79 10.27 0.21 -7.32
C ASP A 79 11.34 0.48 -8.40
N GLU A 80 11.91 1.69 -8.43
CA GLU A 80 13.02 2.03 -9.34
C GLU A 80 14.24 1.13 -9.12
N LYS A 81 14.57 0.82 -7.85
CA LYS A 81 15.70 -0.06 -7.49
C LYS A 81 15.43 -1.51 -7.89
N LEU A 82 14.19 -1.96 -7.78
CA LEU A 82 13.76 -3.29 -8.21
C LEU A 82 13.69 -3.40 -9.73
N GLY A 83 13.65 -2.28 -10.45
CA GLY A 83 13.87 -2.22 -11.89
C GLY A 83 12.63 -2.51 -12.73
N PHE A 84 11.43 -2.55 -12.14
CA PHE A 84 10.18 -2.88 -12.86
C PHE A 84 9.94 -2.01 -14.10
N GLN A 85 10.39 -0.75 -14.06
CA GLN A 85 10.35 0.20 -15.17
C GLN A 85 11.09 -0.25 -16.43
N LYS A 86 11.97 -1.25 -16.34
CA LYS A 86 12.67 -1.85 -17.49
C LYS A 86 11.77 -2.77 -18.31
N VAL A 87 10.73 -3.33 -17.68
CA VAL A 87 9.82 -4.31 -18.30
C VAL A 87 8.43 -3.72 -18.53
N ALA A 88 7.91 -2.94 -17.58
CA ALA A 88 6.59 -2.33 -17.63
C ALA A 88 6.70 -0.81 -17.59
N LYS A 89 5.97 -0.12 -18.47
CA LYS A 89 6.01 1.35 -18.57
C LYS A 89 4.78 2.06 -18.01
N ASN A 90 3.72 1.33 -17.70
CA ASN A 90 2.50 1.90 -17.13
C ASN A 90 2.56 1.75 -15.61
N TYR A 91 2.64 2.87 -14.90
CA TYR A 91 2.76 2.92 -13.45
C TYR A 91 1.53 3.62 -12.88
N TYR A 92 0.64 2.86 -12.25
CA TYR A 92 -0.67 3.35 -11.85
C TYR A 92 -0.66 4.01 -10.46
N TYR A 93 -1.65 4.84 -10.18
CA TYR A 93 -1.92 5.39 -8.85
C TYR A 93 -3.42 5.63 -8.62
N PRO A 94 -3.88 5.70 -7.35
CA PRO A 94 -3.15 5.30 -6.14
C PRO A 94 -3.19 3.79 -5.90
N GLY A 95 -2.30 3.26 -5.06
CA GLY A 95 -2.38 1.91 -4.50
C GLY A 95 -3.49 1.85 -3.45
N TRP A 96 -4.74 1.66 -3.90
CA TRP A 96 -5.94 1.74 -3.06
C TRP A 96 -5.99 0.70 -1.94
N TRP A 97 -5.17 -0.35 -2.01
CA TRP A 97 -5.01 -1.33 -0.93
C TRP A 97 -4.22 -0.79 0.26
N GLU A 98 -3.29 0.14 0.04
CA GLU A 98 -2.32 0.60 1.04
C GLU A 98 -2.20 2.13 1.04
N GLY A 99 -3.17 2.79 1.67
CA GLY A 99 -3.16 4.25 1.87
C GLY A 99 -2.17 4.76 2.92
N GLY A 100 -1.44 3.87 3.58
CA GLY A 100 -0.53 4.17 4.69
C GLY A 100 0.03 2.88 5.29
N ALA A 101 0.80 2.13 4.50
CA ALA A 101 1.26 0.79 4.90
C ALA A 101 2.16 0.86 6.14
N GLN A 102 1.60 0.54 7.30
CA GLN A 102 2.33 0.44 8.56
C GLN A 102 3.04 -0.90 8.63
N LEU A 103 4.35 -0.86 8.90
CA LEU A 103 5.14 -2.04 9.23
C LEU A 103 5.14 -2.22 10.75
N ASP A 104 5.26 -3.47 11.21
CA ASP A 104 5.30 -3.80 12.62
C ASP A 104 6.63 -4.47 13.01
N PHE A 105 7.10 -4.18 14.21
CA PHE A 105 8.03 -5.04 14.92
C PHE A 105 7.26 -6.08 15.71
N TYR A 106 7.54 -7.36 15.48
CA TYR A 106 6.97 -8.47 16.25
C TYR A 106 8.01 -9.00 17.24
N ILE A 107 7.71 -8.89 18.54
CA ILE A 107 8.58 -9.35 19.61
C ILE A 107 7.93 -10.54 20.30
N ASN A 108 8.69 -11.60 20.57
CA ASN A 108 8.21 -12.72 21.37
C ASN A 108 7.72 -12.22 22.74
N LYS A 109 6.52 -12.62 23.15
CA LYS A 109 5.88 -12.13 24.37
C LYS A 109 6.66 -12.45 25.64
N ALA A 110 7.27 -13.63 25.74
CA ALA A 110 8.07 -14.00 26.91
C ALA A 110 9.36 -13.18 26.98
N ALA A 111 10.03 -12.99 25.85
CA ALA A 111 11.21 -12.13 25.76
C ALA A 111 10.88 -10.69 26.14
N TYR A 112 9.79 -10.12 25.60
CA TYR A 112 9.34 -8.76 25.95
C TYR A 112 9.02 -8.65 27.44
N ASN A 113 8.29 -9.62 28.01
CA ASN A 113 7.91 -9.60 29.41
C ASN A 113 9.11 -9.70 30.35
N GLY A 114 10.18 -10.38 29.94
CA GLY A 114 11.43 -10.51 30.69
C GLY A 114 12.31 -9.25 30.70
N LEU A 115 11.99 -8.23 29.88
CA LEU A 115 12.69 -6.95 29.92
C LEU A 115 12.35 -6.17 31.20
N SER A 116 13.33 -5.41 31.70
CA SER A 116 13.10 -4.38 32.73
C SER A 116 12.11 -3.32 32.23
N ALA A 117 11.51 -2.56 33.15
CA ALA A 117 10.62 -1.45 32.78
C ALA A 117 11.34 -0.41 31.91
N GLU A 118 12.61 -0.13 32.20
CA GLU A 118 13.46 0.76 31.40
C GLU A 118 13.64 0.24 29.98
N ASN A 119 13.98 -1.05 29.81
CA ASN A 119 14.17 -1.63 28.47
C ASN A 119 12.86 -1.71 27.67
N LYS A 120 11.71 -1.92 28.32
CA LYS A 120 10.40 -1.83 27.65
C LYS A 120 10.14 -0.42 27.12
N ALA A 121 10.40 0.60 27.94
CA ALA A 121 10.26 2.00 27.52
C ALA A 121 11.22 2.36 26.36
N ILE A 122 12.46 1.86 26.39
CA ILE A 122 13.42 2.05 25.29
C ILE A 122 12.91 1.42 23.99
N VAL A 123 12.37 0.19 24.04
CA VAL A 123 11.79 -0.47 22.86
C VAL A 123 10.63 0.33 22.28
N GLU A 124 9.70 0.77 23.14
CA GLU A 124 8.55 1.59 22.73
C GLU A 124 8.99 2.90 22.06
N CYS A 125 9.96 3.61 22.65
CA CYS A 125 10.50 4.85 22.10
C CYS A 125 11.21 4.63 20.76
N ALA A 126 12.08 3.63 20.68
CA ALA A 126 12.81 3.30 19.46
C ALA A 126 11.86 2.89 18.31
N ALA A 127 10.82 2.11 18.62
CA ALA A 127 9.82 1.72 17.64
C ALA A 127 9.03 2.93 17.10
N SER A 128 8.59 3.82 17.98
CA SER A 128 7.91 5.08 17.58
C SER A 128 8.81 5.98 16.73
N HIS A 129 10.09 6.10 17.08
CA HIS A 129 11.06 6.86 16.28
C HIS A 129 11.29 6.23 14.90
N ALA A 130 11.43 4.91 14.82
CA ALA A 130 11.55 4.18 13.55
C ALA A 130 10.30 4.36 12.67
N HIS A 131 9.11 4.29 13.27
CA HIS A 131 7.84 4.45 12.57
C HIS A 131 7.74 5.80 11.84
N THR A 132 8.06 6.90 12.52
CA THR A 132 8.01 8.25 11.94
C THR A 132 9.18 8.52 10.99
N THR A 133 10.39 8.10 11.34
CA THR A 133 11.60 8.32 10.53
C THR A 133 11.50 7.61 9.18
N MET A 134 10.92 6.41 9.13
CA MET A 134 10.76 5.68 7.87
C MET A 134 9.87 6.44 6.88
N GLN A 135 8.73 6.96 7.35
CA GLN A 135 7.83 7.71 6.47
C GLN A 135 8.50 8.98 5.93
N ALA A 136 9.17 9.73 6.80
CA ALA A 136 9.92 10.92 6.39
C ALA A 136 11.01 10.60 5.35
N MET A 137 11.65 9.42 5.43
CA MET A 137 12.59 8.98 4.41
C MET A 137 11.92 8.70 3.06
N TYR A 138 10.73 8.08 3.04
CA TYR A 138 9.97 7.88 1.80
C TYR A 138 9.52 9.21 1.20
N ASP A 139 8.97 10.11 2.01
CA ASP A 139 8.52 11.44 1.59
C ASP A 139 9.67 12.24 0.95
N ASN A 140 10.88 12.13 1.49
CA ASN A 140 12.07 12.77 0.92
C ASN A 140 12.59 12.08 -0.36
N ARG A 141 12.53 10.75 -0.45
CA ARG A 141 13.19 9.98 -1.52
C ARG A 141 12.31 9.75 -2.75
N ASN A 142 11.00 9.59 -2.56
CA ASN A 142 10.05 9.31 -3.63
C ASN A 142 10.01 10.40 -4.72
N PRO A 143 10.05 11.72 -4.42
CA PRO A 143 9.98 12.75 -5.45
C PRO A 143 11.15 12.67 -6.45
N ALA A 144 12.37 12.46 -5.97
CA ALA A 144 13.55 12.37 -6.84
C ALA A 144 13.51 11.11 -7.71
N ALA A 145 13.06 9.99 -7.15
CA ALA A 145 12.88 8.74 -7.90
C ALA A 145 11.79 8.86 -8.97
N LEU A 146 10.64 9.45 -8.62
CA LEU A 146 9.55 9.68 -9.57
C LEU A 146 10.00 10.53 -10.77
N LYS A 147 10.78 11.60 -10.52
CA LYS A 147 11.36 12.43 -11.59
C LYS A 147 12.23 11.60 -12.54
N ARG A 148 13.09 10.72 -12.02
CA ARG A 148 13.94 9.84 -12.84
C ARG A 148 13.11 8.83 -13.63
N LEU A 149 12.09 8.23 -13.01
CA LEU A 149 11.19 7.29 -13.68
C LEU A 149 10.47 7.94 -14.86
N VAL A 150 9.90 9.13 -14.65
CA VAL A 150 9.22 9.90 -15.72
C VAL A 150 10.20 10.31 -16.82
N ALA A 151 11.38 10.82 -16.45
CA ALA A 151 12.44 11.14 -17.42
C ALA A 151 12.89 9.90 -18.22
N GLY A 152 12.80 8.70 -17.62
CA GLY A 152 13.04 7.40 -18.25
C GLY A 152 11.86 6.83 -19.05
N GLY A 153 10.83 7.65 -19.31
CA GLY A 153 9.69 7.30 -20.17
C GLY A 153 8.60 6.48 -19.49
N VAL A 154 8.56 6.41 -18.16
CA VAL A 154 7.43 5.80 -17.42
C VAL A 154 6.19 6.68 -17.54
N LYS A 155 5.06 6.06 -17.89
CA LYS A 155 3.73 6.69 -17.88
C LYS A 155 3.12 6.53 -16.50
N VAL A 156 2.98 7.63 -15.78
CA VAL A 156 2.32 7.66 -14.45
C VAL A 156 0.84 7.95 -14.67
N LEU A 157 -0.03 6.97 -14.40
CA LEU A 157 -1.42 6.98 -14.84
C LEU A 157 -2.39 6.84 -13.65
N PRO A 158 -3.50 7.59 -13.60
CA PRO A 158 -4.55 7.29 -12.64
C PRO A 158 -5.26 6.00 -13.05
N PHE A 159 -5.72 5.22 -12.07
CA PHE A 159 -6.69 4.16 -12.36
C PHE A 159 -7.98 4.75 -12.95
N PRO A 160 -8.60 4.08 -13.94
CA PRO A 160 -9.94 4.45 -14.39
C PRO A 160 -10.91 4.41 -13.21
N ARG A 161 -11.80 5.41 -13.12
CA ARG A 161 -12.80 5.50 -12.04
C ARG A 161 -13.61 4.21 -11.85
N PRO A 162 -14.09 3.52 -12.91
CA PRO A 162 -14.82 2.25 -12.74
C PRO A 162 -14.01 1.15 -12.04
N VAL A 163 -12.68 1.12 -12.22
CA VAL A 163 -11.79 0.17 -11.53
C VAL A 163 -11.74 0.48 -10.04
N MET A 164 -11.59 1.76 -9.69
CA MET A 164 -11.58 2.22 -8.29
C MET A 164 -12.93 1.98 -7.59
N ASP A 165 -14.04 2.30 -8.26
CA ASP A 165 -15.40 2.13 -7.72
C ASP A 165 -15.71 0.65 -7.47
N GLU A 166 -15.34 -0.25 -8.38
CA GLU A 166 -15.51 -1.69 -8.19
C GLU A 166 -14.58 -2.24 -7.11
N ALA A 167 -13.31 -1.82 -7.05
CA ALA A 167 -12.39 -2.21 -5.99
C ALA A 167 -12.91 -1.81 -4.60
N PHE A 168 -13.44 -0.57 -4.48
CA PHE A 168 -14.04 -0.09 -3.25
C PHE A 168 -15.27 -0.92 -2.86
N LYS A 169 -16.19 -1.15 -3.80
CA LYS A 169 -17.39 -1.98 -3.58
C LYS A 169 -17.03 -3.38 -3.11
N GLN A 170 -16.09 -4.05 -3.78
CA GLN A 170 -15.66 -5.41 -3.43
C GLN A 170 -14.93 -5.46 -2.08
N SER A 171 -14.13 -4.44 -1.77
CA SER A 171 -13.51 -4.28 -0.44
C SER A 171 -14.57 -4.14 0.65
N MET A 172 -15.59 -3.31 0.44
CA MET A 172 -16.67 -3.11 1.41
C MET A 172 -17.51 -4.37 1.62
N SER A 173 -17.87 -5.08 0.55
CA SER A 173 -18.55 -6.38 0.66
C SER A 173 -17.74 -7.35 1.51
N LEU A 174 -16.44 -7.48 1.22
CA LEU A 174 -15.55 -8.39 1.92
C LEU A 174 -15.37 -8.02 3.40
N TYR A 175 -15.27 -6.73 3.74
CA TYR A 175 -15.18 -6.31 5.14
C TYR A 175 -16.48 -6.52 5.91
N THR A 176 -17.64 -6.39 5.26
CA THR A 176 -18.95 -6.73 5.86
C THR A 176 -19.01 -8.23 6.16
N GLU A 177 -18.70 -9.08 5.19
CA GLU A 177 -18.67 -10.54 5.38
C GLU A 177 -17.72 -10.96 6.51
N LEU A 178 -16.55 -10.34 6.62
CA LEU A 178 -15.63 -10.57 7.74
C LEU A 178 -16.18 -10.08 9.08
N SER A 179 -16.91 -8.96 9.08
CA SER A 179 -17.55 -8.45 10.29
C SER A 179 -18.68 -9.37 10.78
N ASP A 180 -19.33 -10.10 9.87
CA ASP A 180 -20.38 -11.05 10.21
C ASP A 180 -19.81 -12.41 10.68
N THR A 181 -18.64 -12.80 10.18
CA THR A 181 -18.06 -14.13 10.40
C THR A 181 -16.87 -14.18 11.36
N ASN A 182 -16.23 -13.04 11.64
CA ASN A 182 -15.03 -12.97 12.47
C ASN A 182 -15.20 -11.90 13.58
N PRO A 183 -15.53 -12.30 14.83
CA PRO A 183 -15.71 -11.37 15.94
C PRO A 183 -14.48 -10.51 16.25
N ALA A 184 -13.26 -11.04 16.06
CA ALA A 184 -12.03 -10.28 16.29
C ALA A 184 -11.84 -9.19 15.23
N TRP A 185 -12.13 -9.51 13.96
CA TRP A 185 -12.18 -8.51 12.88
C TRP A 185 -13.23 -7.45 13.17
N LYS A 186 -14.48 -7.85 13.48
CA LYS A 186 -15.59 -6.94 13.74
C LYS A 186 -15.23 -5.90 14.81
N LYS A 187 -14.60 -6.36 15.90
CA LYS A 187 -14.16 -5.49 17.00
C LYS A 187 -13.18 -4.42 16.53
N ILE A 188 -12.14 -4.80 15.77
CA ILE A 188 -11.08 -3.88 15.32
C ILE A 188 -11.59 -2.96 14.20
N TYR A 189 -12.27 -3.54 13.20
CA TYR A 189 -12.72 -2.81 12.02
C TYR A 189 -13.79 -1.76 12.34
N ALA A 190 -14.68 -2.03 13.29
CA ALA A 190 -15.70 -1.05 13.71
C ALA A 190 -15.07 0.22 14.28
N ASP A 191 -14.08 0.08 15.17
CA ASP A 191 -13.34 1.20 15.74
C ASP A 191 -12.54 1.96 14.66
N TYR A 192 -11.78 1.22 13.85
CA TYR A 192 -11.03 1.79 12.73
C TYR A 192 -11.93 2.56 11.74
N SER A 193 -13.08 2.00 11.36
CA SER A 193 -13.96 2.64 10.38
C SER A 193 -14.61 3.91 10.91
N ASN A 194 -14.91 3.97 12.21
CA ASN A 194 -15.40 5.19 12.85
C ASN A 194 -14.30 6.26 12.88
N PHE A 195 -13.10 5.90 13.33
CA PHE A 195 -11.96 6.82 13.31
C PHE A 195 -11.67 7.35 11.91
N ARG A 196 -11.63 6.47 10.90
CA ARG A 196 -11.45 6.86 9.49
C ARG A 196 -12.52 7.85 9.00
N LYS A 197 -13.78 7.69 9.41
CA LYS A 197 -14.86 8.62 9.04
C LYS A 197 -14.59 10.02 9.58
N ASP A 198 -14.16 10.13 10.83
CA ASP A 198 -13.85 11.40 11.47
C ASP A 198 -12.59 12.04 10.87
N GLN A 199 -11.54 11.24 10.61
CA GLN A 199 -10.35 11.71 9.90
C GLN A 199 -10.68 12.24 8.50
N ASN A 200 -11.49 11.51 7.72
CA ASN A 200 -11.93 11.97 6.40
C ASN A 200 -12.81 13.23 6.44
N LEU A 201 -13.51 13.47 7.56
CA LEU A 201 -14.26 14.71 7.79
C LEU A 201 -13.31 15.88 8.07
N TRP A 202 -12.25 15.68 8.85
CA TRP A 202 -11.25 16.71 9.10
C TRP A 202 -10.42 17.02 7.84
N PHE A 203 -9.78 16.00 7.25
CA PHE A 203 -8.81 16.14 6.17
C PHE A 203 -9.40 16.76 4.89
N ARG A 204 -10.72 16.62 4.64
CA ARG A 204 -11.34 17.21 3.44
C ARG A 204 -11.36 18.74 3.42
N PHE A 205 -11.25 19.40 4.57
CA PHE A 205 -11.37 20.85 4.69
C PHE A 205 -10.02 21.55 4.71
N THR A 206 -9.11 21.15 5.61
CA THR A 206 -7.83 21.85 5.76
C THR A 206 -6.76 21.20 4.88
N GLU A 207 -6.30 20.00 5.24
CA GLU A 207 -5.17 19.32 4.57
C GLU A 207 -5.41 19.16 3.06
N ALA A 208 -6.53 18.54 2.67
CA ALA A 208 -6.78 18.25 1.27
C ALA A 208 -7.09 19.48 0.41
N GLN A 209 -7.51 20.62 1.00
CA GLN A 209 -7.69 21.86 0.22
C GLN A 209 -6.37 22.61 0.09
N PHE A 210 -5.59 22.68 1.17
CA PHE A 210 -4.26 23.28 1.15
C PHE A 210 -3.36 22.56 0.15
N ASP A 211 -3.25 21.23 0.23
CA ASP A 211 -2.40 20.45 -0.66
C ASP A 211 -2.82 20.58 -2.13
N ARG A 212 -4.13 20.53 -2.41
CA ARG A 212 -4.64 20.72 -3.78
C ARG A 212 -4.33 22.11 -4.31
N TYR A 213 -4.45 23.15 -3.47
CA TYR A 213 -4.10 24.51 -3.85
C TYR A 213 -2.61 24.61 -4.17
N MET A 214 -1.74 24.11 -3.31
CA MET A 214 -0.28 24.15 -3.51
C MET A 214 0.18 23.36 -4.74
N GLN A 215 -0.48 22.24 -5.07
CA GLN A 215 -0.18 21.43 -6.26
C GLN A 215 -0.64 22.09 -7.56
N ALA A 216 -1.67 22.94 -7.52
CA ALA A 216 -2.21 23.64 -8.69
C ALA A 216 -1.61 25.05 -8.86
N ALA A 217 -1.10 25.65 -7.78
CA ALA A 217 -0.46 26.96 -7.81
C ALA A 217 0.79 26.93 -8.69
N THR A 218 0.93 27.90 -9.58
CA THR A 218 2.17 28.12 -10.32
C THR A 218 3.06 29.05 -9.50
N LEU A 219 4.26 28.60 -9.15
CA LEU A 219 5.31 29.39 -8.52
C LEU A 219 6.25 29.99 -9.57
#